data_AF-A0A9Q0Q8C6-F1
#
_entry.id   AF-A0A9Q0Q8C6-F1
#
_cell.length_a   1.000
_cell.length_b   1.000
_cell.length_c   1.000
_cell.angle_alpha   90.00
_cell.angle_beta   90.00
_cell.angle_gamma   90.00
#
_symmetry.space_group_name_H-M   'P 1'
#
loop_
_entity.id
_entity.type
_entity.pdbx_description
1 polymer ?
#
loop_
_entity_poly.entity_id
_entity_poly.type
_entity_poly.pdbx_seq_one_letter_code
_entity_poly.pdbx_strand_id
1 'polypeptide(L)'
;MLYQYSRPLLPKMHYVRPFTVMQLDMLRHQAVNIVALRLGRAEPPLRKEVVEYMSDVDAHLWSMRRSKANFFRLMTILSGFFAAGKWFGDICMWKNPITTVLVHVLYLMLACFPELILPTVFLYMFLIGIWNYRYRPRYPPHMNTKISQAEVVHPDELDEEFDTFPSSRSPELVRMRYDRLRSVAGRIQTVVGDIATQGERFQALLSWRDPRATAIFVIFCLVTALVLFVTPFQVITALAGFYMMRHPRFRYRTPSVPINFFRRLPARTDSML
;
A
#
# COMPACT_ATOMS: atom_id res chain seq x y z
N MET A 1 -24.12 6.75 9.90
CA MET A 1 -23.07 6.44 8.90
C MET A 1 -21.67 6.32 9.52
N LEU A 2 -21.13 7.32 10.25
CA LEU A 2 -19.77 7.28 10.85
C LEU A 2 -19.47 6.08 11.76
N TYR A 3 -20.44 5.64 12.56
CA TYR A 3 -20.28 4.49 13.47
C TYR A 3 -19.96 3.16 12.74
N GLN A 4 -20.28 3.04 11.45
CA GLN A 4 -19.91 1.86 10.65
C GLN A 4 -18.39 1.68 10.57
N TYR A 5 -17.60 2.75 10.58
CA TYR A 5 -16.13 2.67 10.56
C TYR A 5 -15.54 2.01 11.81
N SER A 6 -16.26 2.04 12.93
CA SER A 6 -15.86 1.38 14.17
C SER A 6 -16.24 -0.09 14.24
N ARG A 7 -17.15 -0.54 13.36
CA ARG A 7 -17.65 -1.91 13.34
C ARG A 7 -16.79 -2.82 12.47
N PRO A 8 -16.56 -4.07 12.90
CA PRO A 8 -15.90 -5.06 12.04
C PRO A 8 -16.66 -5.25 10.73
N LEU A 9 -15.92 -5.55 9.66
CA LEU A 9 -16.47 -5.77 8.32
C LEU A 9 -17.31 -7.05 8.26
N LEU A 10 -16.86 -8.10 8.96
CA LEU A 10 -17.54 -9.39 9.01
C LEU A 10 -18.24 -9.60 10.36
N PRO A 11 -19.22 -10.52 10.43
CA PRO A 11 -19.70 -11.05 11.69
C PRO A 11 -18.56 -11.63 12.55
N LYS A 12 -18.69 -11.52 13.89
CA LYS A 12 -17.65 -11.96 14.86
C LYS A 12 -17.19 -13.41 14.63
N MET A 13 -18.09 -14.28 14.19
CA MET A 13 -17.82 -15.69 13.91
C MET A 13 -16.64 -15.87 12.94
N HIS A 14 -16.55 -15.05 11.88
CA HIS A 14 -15.52 -15.20 10.84
C HIS A 14 -14.14 -14.69 11.25
N TYR A 15 -14.02 -13.97 12.37
CA TYR A 15 -12.70 -13.66 12.95
C TYR A 15 -12.18 -14.78 13.84
N VAL A 16 -13.08 -15.59 14.42
CA VAL A 16 -12.73 -16.76 15.22
C VAL A 16 -12.50 -17.98 14.32
N ARG A 17 -13.27 -18.10 13.24
CA ARG A 17 -13.14 -19.14 12.21
C ARG A 17 -13.11 -18.48 10.83
N PRO A 18 -11.91 -18.11 10.32
CA PRO A 18 -11.80 -17.46 9.02
C PRO A 18 -12.30 -18.38 7.91
N PHE A 19 -12.90 -17.78 6.88
CA PHE A 19 -13.19 -18.51 5.65
C PHE A 19 -11.90 -18.95 4.98
N THR A 20 -11.91 -20.14 4.38
CA THR A 20 -10.84 -20.52 3.46
C THR A 20 -10.91 -19.67 2.20
N VAL A 21 -9.79 -19.53 1.50
CA VAL A 21 -9.72 -18.79 0.22
C VAL A 21 -10.77 -19.33 -0.76
N MET A 22 -10.86 -20.66 -0.88
CA MET A 22 -11.86 -21.33 -1.72
C MET A 22 -13.31 -21.00 -1.34
N GLN A 23 -13.65 -20.96 -0.05
CA GLN A 23 -14.99 -20.59 0.40
C GLN A 23 -15.32 -19.13 0.07
N LEU A 24 -14.33 -18.24 0.21
CA LEU A 24 -14.49 -16.83 -0.11
C LEU A 24 -14.71 -16.62 -1.62
N ASP A 25 -13.96 -17.34 -2.45
CA ASP A 25 -14.11 -17.29 -3.92
C ASP A 25 -15.47 -17.83 -4.36
N MET A 26 -15.93 -18.95 -3.78
CA MET A 26 -17.28 -19.48 -4.04
C MET A 26 -18.37 -18.47 -3.66
N LEU A 27 -18.27 -17.84 -2.49
CA LEU A 27 -19.23 -16.84 -2.03
C LEU A 27 -19.22 -15.58 -2.93
N ARG A 28 -18.03 -15.13 -3.36
CA ARG A 28 -17.87 -14.02 -4.30
C ARG A 28 -18.56 -14.34 -5.62
N HIS A 29 -18.33 -15.52 -6.18
CA HIS A 29 -18.95 -15.93 -7.44
C HIS A 29 -20.49 -15.96 -7.34
N GLN A 30 -21.03 -16.53 -6.26
CA GLN A 30 -22.48 -16.53 -6.02
C GLN A 30 -23.06 -15.12 -5.87
N ALA A 31 -22.37 -14.24 -5.13
CA ALA A 31 -22.77 -12.85 -4.99
C ALA A 31 -22.82 -12.12 -6.34
N VAL A 32 -21.81 -12.32 -7.20
CA VAL A 32 -21.79 -11.71 -8.54
C VAL A 32 -22.92 -12.26 -9.43
N ASN A 33 -23.20 -13.57 -9.40
CA ASN A 33 -24.33 -14.14 -10.13
C ASN A 33 -25.66 -13.51 -9.73
N ILE A 34 -25.89 -13.31 -8.42
CA ILE A 34 -27.10 -12.65 -7.92
C ILE A 34 -27.18 -11.20 -8.40
N VAL A 35 -26.07 -10.46 -8.36
CA VAL A 35 -26.00 -9.07 -8.83
C VAL A 35 -26.25 -9.01 -10.35
N ALA A 36 -25.65 -9.89 -11.14
CA ALA A 36 -25.85 -9.97 -12.58
C ALA A 36 -27.32 -10.27 -12.94
N LEU A 37 -27.96 -11.20 -12.23
CA LEU A 37 -29.39 -11.49 -12.42
C LEU A 37 -30.28 -10.29 -12.09
N ARG A 38 -29.94 -9.50 -11.06
CA ARG A 38 -30.69 -8.28 -10.71
C ARG A 38 -30.48 -7.16 -11.72
N LEU A 39 -29.24 -6.92 -12.13
CA LEU A 39 -28.89 -5.87 -13.09
C LEU A 39 -29.34 -6.20 -14.52
N GLY A 40 -29.49 -7.47 -14.88
CA GLY A 40 -30.10 -7.89 -16.15
C GLY A 40 -31.60 -7.57 -16.24
N ARG A 41 -32.25 -7.26 -15.11
CA ARG A 41 -33.66 -6.82 -15.04
C ARG A 41 -33.79 -5.30 -14.84
N ALA A 42 -32.68 -4.57 -14.78
CA ALA A 42 -32.70 -3.11 -14.66
C ALA A 42 -32.95 -2.45 -16.03
N GLU A 43 -33.26 -1.15 -16.04
CA GLU A 43 -33.38 -0.35 -17.25
C GLU A 43 -32.27 0.73 -17.26
N PRO A 44 -31.28 0.67 -18.18
CA PRO A 44 -31.06 -0.36 -19.21
C PRO A 44 -30.52 -1.68 -18.63
N PRO A 45 -30.81 -2.84 -19.25
CA PRO A 45 -30.37 -4.14 -18.75
C PRO A 45 -28.87 -4.31 -18.97
N LEU A 46 -28.14 -4.70 -17.92
CA LEU A 46 -26.72 -5.02 -18.01
C LEU A 46 -26.52 -6.51 -18.29
N ARG A 47 -25.72 -6.82 -19.31
CA ARG A 47 -25.36 -8.21 -19.64
C ARG A 47 -24.52 -8.80 -18.52
N LYS A 48 -24.71 -10.09 -18.25
CA LYS A 48 -23.97 -10.85 -17.23
C LYS A 48 -22.46 -10.71 -17.40
N GLU A 49 -21.98 -10.80 -18.64
CA GLU A 49 -20.56 -10.63 -19.03
C GLU A 49 -19.97 -9.30 -18.50
N VAL A 50 -20.73 -8.20 -18.62
CA VAL A 50 -20.29 -6.87 -18.15
C VAL A 50 -20.21 -6.85 -16.63
N VAL A 51 -21.20 -7.43 -15.95
CA VAL A 51 -21.23 -7.47 -14.48
C VAL A 51 -20.12 -8.35 -13.92
N GLU A 52 -19.83 -9.49 -14.56
CA GLU A 52 -18.74 -10.39 -14.16
C GLU A 52 -17.37 -9.74 -14.37
N TYR A 53 -17.16 -9.08 -15.52
CA TYR A 53 -15.93 -8.33 -15.80
C TYR A 53 -15.73 -7.18 -14.80
N MET A 54 -16.77 -6.37 -14.55
CA MET A 54 -16.70 -5.26 -13.58
C MET A 54 -16.56 -5.69 -12.12
N SER A 55 -17.01 -6.90 -11.77
CA SER A 55 -16.91 -7.44 -10.41
C SER A 55 -15.63 -8.25 -10.18
N ASP A 56 -14.76 -8.30 -11.19
CA ASP A 56 -13.45 -8.96 -11.14
C ASP A 56 -13.58 -10.44 -10.68
N VAL A 57 -14.54 -11.17 -11.28
CA VAL A 57 -14.79 -12.60 -10.96
C VAL A 57 -13.53 -13.43 -11.22
N ASP A 58 -12.78 -13.07 -12.26
CA ASP A 58 -11.56 -13.74 -12.68
C ASP A 58 -10.29 -13.09 -12.13
N ALA A 59 -10.34 -12.53 -10.91
CA ALA A 59 -9.18 -11.96 -10.21
C ALA A 59 -7.98 -12.93 -10.11
N HIS A 60 -8.26 -14.22 -10.12
CA HIS A 60 -7.26 -15.29 -10.04
C HIS A 60 -6.52 -15.52 -11.36
N LEU A 61 -7.08 -15.08 -12.50
CA LEU A 61 -6.44 -15.18 -13.80
C LEU A 61 -5.36 -14.13 -13.97
N TRP A 62 -4.27 -14.53 -14.63
CA TRP A 62 -3.17 -13.64 -14.93
C TRP A 62 -3.54 -12.65 -16.04
N SER A 63 -3.16 -11.39 -15.86
CA SER A 63 -3.27 -10.35 -16.89
C SER A 63 -2.05 -9.44 -16.87
N MET A 64 -1.50 -9.18 -18.06
CA MET A 64 -0.40 -8.22 -18.26
C MET A 64 -0.81 -6.80 -17.83
N ARG A 65 -2.02 -6.36 -18.20
CA ARG A 65 -2.54 -5.04 -17.85
C ARG A 65 -2.65 -4.86 -16.33
N ARG A 66 -3.24 -5.84 -15.64
CA ARG A 66 -3.38 -5.80 -14.17
C ARG A 66 -2.03 -5.78 -13.46
N SER A 67 -1.06 -6.58 -13.95
CA SER A 67 0.31 -6.58 -13.44
C SER A 67 0.98 -5.21 -13.57
N LYS A 68 0.92 -4.58 -14.75
CA LYS A 68 1.41 -3.21 -14.98
C LYS A 68 0.73 -2.19 -14.07
N ALA A 69 -0.60 -2.26 -13.96
CA ALA A 69 -1.38 -1.35 -13.14
C ALA A 69 -1.01 -1.44 -11.64
N ASN A 70 -0.82 -2.65 -11.12
CA ASN A 70 -0.33 -2.87 -9.75
C ASN A 70 1.10 -2.35 -9.56
N PHE A 71 2.00 -2.58 -10.52
CA PHE A 71 3.36 -2.05 -10.50
C PHE A 71 3.39 -0.51 -10.47
N PHE A 72 2.61 0.16 -11.32
CA PHE A 72 2.54 1.63 -11.33
C PHE A 72 1.94 2.20 -10.04
N ARG A 73 0.97 1.51 -9.43
CA ARG A 73 0.44 1.88 -8.12
C ARG A 73 1.51 1.80 -7.03
N LEU A 74 2.33 0.74 -7.03
CA LEU A 74 3.47 0.63 -6.14
C LEU A 74 4.48 1.76 -6.38
N MET A 75 4.83 2.01 -7.65
CA MET A 75 5.77 3.07 -8.01
C MET A 75 5.27 4.47 -7.62
N THR A 76 3.95 4.72 -7.63
CA THR A 76 3.34 5.98 -7.17
C THR A 76 3.53 6.17 -5.66
N ILE A 77 3.52 5.08 -4.88
CA ILE A 77 3.81 5.15 -3.45
C ILE A 77 5.30 5.42 -3.25
N LEU A 78 6.16 4.72 -3.99
CA LEU A 78 7.62 4.89 -3.93
C LEU A 78 8.07 6.29 -4.39
N SER A 79 7.43 6.90 -5.39
CA SER A 79 7.77 8.24 -5.87
C SER A 79 7.55 9.32 -4.80
N GLY A 80 6.59 9.14 -3.90
CA GLY A 80 6.41 9.99 -2.72
C GLY A 80 7.63 9.94 -1.79
N PHE A 81 8.18 8.75 -1.54
CA PHE A 81 9.40 8.58 -0.75
C PHE A 81 10.63 9.20 -1.45
N PHE A 82 10.78 9.00 -2.76
CA PHE A 82 11.86 9.61 -3.51
C PHE A 82 11.77 11.15 -3.53
N ALA A 83 10.57 11.70 -3.68
CA ALA A 83 10.35 13.15 -3.63
C ALA A 83 10.67 13.73 -2.24
N ALA A 84 10.27 13.05 -1.17
CA ALA A 84 10.61 13.44 0.20
C ALA A 84 12.13 13.38 0.44
N GLY A 85 12.81 12.33 -0.03
CA GLY A 85 14.26 12.20 0.05
C GLY A 85 14.99 13.30 -0.73
N LYS A 86 14.51 13.63 -1.94
CA LYS A 86 15.05 14.74 -2.73
C LYS A 86 14.85 16.09 -2.03
N TRP A 87 13.66 16.35 -1.51
CA TRP A 87 13.36 17.58 -0.75
C TRP A 87 14.25 17.72 0.49
N PHE A 88 14.47 16.63 1.22
CA PHE A 88 15.40 16.60 2.34
C PHE A 88 16.83 16.87 1.89
N GLY A 89 17.27 16.27 0.77
CA GLY A 89 18.56 16.58 0.16
C GLY A 89 18.69 18.06 -0.24
N ASP A 90 17.63 18.66 -0.79
CA ASP A 90 17.60 20.08 -1.15
C ASP A 90 17.76 21.01 0.08
N ILE A 91 17.24 20.60 1.24
CA ILE A 91 17.45 21.28 2.54
C ILE A 91 18.90 21.14 3.01
N CYS A 92 19.45 19.92 2.97
CA CYS A 92 20.85 19.67 3.36
C CYS A 92 21.85 20.45 2.49
N MET A 93 21.51 20.66 1.22
CA MET A 93 22.32 21.44 0.26
C MET A 93 22.03 22.94 0.32
N TRP A 94 21.21 23.42 1.27
CA TRP A 94 20.87 24.84 1.46
C TRP A 94 20.35 25.54 0.21
N LYS A 95 19.65 24.83 -0.69
CA LYS A 95 19.17 25.40 -1.96
C LYS A 95 18.22 26.58 -1.76
N ASN A 96 17.41 26.53 -0.71
CA ASN A 96 16.59 27.65 -0.27
C ASN A 96 16.90 27.93 1.22
N PRO A 97 17.70 28.96 1.52
CA PRO A 97 18.22 29.20 2.87
C PRO A 97 17.10 29.53 3.86
N ILE A 98 16.05 30.22 3.43
CA ILE A 98 14.91 30.58 4.31
C ILE A 98 14.19 29.30 4.77
N THR A 99 13.83 28.42 3.83
CA THR A 99 13.17 27.15 4.18
C THR A 99 14.07 26.25 5.02
N THR A 100 15.38 26.26 4.74
CA THR A 100 16.37 25.48 5.47
C THR A 100 16.45 25.96 6.92
N VAL A 101 16.56 27.27 7.15
CA VAL A 101 16.57 27.85 8.50
C VAL A 101 15.27 27.53 9.25
N LEU A 102 14.10 27.65 8.61
CA LEU A 102 12.82 27.30 9.23
C LEU A 102 12.77 25.81 9.65
N VAL A 103 13.25 24.91 8.79
CA VAL A 103 13.32 23.47 9.11
C VAL A 103 14.30 23.22 10.27
N HIS A 104 15.44 23.91 10.32
CA HIS A 104 16.38 23.77 11.44
C HIS A 104 15.79 24.30 12.76
N VAL A 105 15.07 25.43 12.74
CA VAL A 105 14.36 25.95 13.91
C VAL A 105 13.29 24.98 14.39
N LEU A 106 12.48 24.43 13.47
CA LEU A 106 11.47 23.41 13.80
C LEU A 106 12.14 22.14 14.36
N TYR A 107 13.23 21.69 13.75
CA TYR A 107 14.01 20.54 14.21
C TYR A 107 14.55 20.75 15.63
N LEU A 108 15.17 21.91 15.91
CA LEU A 108 15.67 22.24 17.24
C LEU A 108 14.54 22.33 18.26
N MET A 109 13.41 22.94 17.92
CA MET A 109 12.23 22.99 18.79
C MET A 109 11.75 21.59 19.17
N LEU A 110 11.63 20.69 18.18
CA LEU A 110 11.19 19.30 18.41
C LEU A 110 12.23 18.46 19.18
N ALA A 111 13.52 18.72 18.97
CA ALA A 111 14.60 18.06 19.68
C ALA A 111 14.65 18.49 21.16
N CYS A 112 14.44 19.78 21.45
CA CYS A 112 14.39 20.30 22.82
C CYS A 112 13.11 19.88 23.57
N PHE A 113 12.00 19.67 22.86
CA PHE A 113 10.71 19.33 23.44
C PHE A 113 10.11 18.10 22.74
N PRO A 114 10.56 16.87 23.06
CA PRO A 114 10.10 15.66 22.39
C PRO A 114 8.60 15.38 22.59
N GLU A 115 8.00 15.94 23.65
CA GLU A 115 6.55 15.90 23.88
C GLU A 115 5.74 16.56 22.75
N LEU A 116 6.34 17.49 21.99
CA LEU A 116 5.72 18.18 20.86
C LEU A 116 5.75 17.36 19.55
N ILE A 117 6.49 16.25 19.50
CA ILE A 117 6.60 15.43 18.28
C ILE A 117 5.23 14.89 17.87
N LEU A 118 4.52 14.25 18.81
CA LEU A 118 3.23 13.64 18.53
C LEU A 118 2.14 14.70 18.19
N PRO A 119 1.99 15.79 18.98
CA PRO A 119 1.11 16.91 18.63
C PRO A 119 1.39 17.52 17.25
N THR A 120 2.66 17.77 16.91
CA THR A 120 3.00 18.36 15.61
C THR A 120 2.69 17.43 14.45
N VAL A 121 2.96 16.12 14.57
CA VAL A 121 2.58 15.12 13.56
C VAL A 121 1.07 15.08 13.35
N PHE A 122 0.28 15.06 14.43
CA PHE A 122 -1.18 15.10 14.32
C PHE A 122 -1.69 16.42 13.73
N LEU A 123 -1.09 17.55 14.10
CA LEU A 123 -1.42 18.86 13.55
C LEU A 123 -1.09 18.94 12.05
N TYR A 124 0.07 18.41 11.62
CA TYR A 124 0.40 18.30 10.20
C TYR A 124 -0.60 17.42 9.45
N MET A 125 -0.93 16.23 9.96
CA MET A 125 -1.94 15.37 9.35
C MET A 125 -3.31 16.05 9.28
N PHE A 126 -3.70 16.81 10.31
CA PHE A 126 -4.94 17.57 10.35
C PHE A 126 -4.96 18.69 9.31
N LEU A 127 -3.90 19.50 9.24
CA LEU A 127 -3.76 20.58 8.25
C LEU A 127 -3.73 20.03 6.83
N ILE A 128 -2.97 18.97 6.57
CA ILE A 128 -2.96 18.26 5.28
C ILE A 128 -4.37 17.73 4.96
N GLY A 129 -5.07 17.17 5.94
CA GLY A 129 -6.45 16.68 5.79
C GLY A 129 -7.42 17.79 5.41
N ILE A 130 -7.39 18.94 6.10
CA ILE A 130 -8.22 20.12 5.78
C ILE A 130 -7.86 20.69 4.41
N TRP A 131 -6.56 20.81 4.11
CA TRP A 131 -6.11 21.30 2.82
C TRP A 131 -6.61 20.40 1.69
N ASN A 132 -6.44 19.08 1.84
CA ASN A 132 -6.91 18.10 0.87
C ASN A 132 -8.44 18.03 0.77
N TYR A 133 -9.18 18.42 1.81
CA TYR A 133 -10.64 18.52 1.75
C TYR A 133 -11.14 19.49 0.67
N ARG A 134 -10.34 20.53 0.33
CA ARG A 134 -10.65 21.47 -0.75
C ARG A 134 -10.57 20.83 -2.13
N TYR A 135 -9.66 19.87 -2.29
CA TYR A 135 -9.39 19.12 -3.53
C TYR A 135 -10.05 17.74 -3.54
N ARG A 136 -10.98 17.48 -2.62
CA ARG A 136 -11.63 16.18 -2.51
C ARG A 136 -12.40 15.83 -3.81
N PRO A 137 -12.37 14.57 -4.25
CA PRO A 137 -13.26 14.11 -5.31
C PRO A 137 -14.72 14.37 -4.93
N ARG A 138 -15.47 15.00 -5.83
CA ARG A 138 -16.91 15.27 -5.64
C ARG A 138 -17.81 14.24 -6.32
N TYR A 139 -17.25 13.43 -7.20
CA TYR A 139 -17.96 12.38 -7.91
C TYR A 139 -17.99 11.10 -7.06
N PRO A 140 -19.05 10.29 -7.20
CA PRO A 140 -19.06 8.97 -6.58
C PRO A 140 -17.85 8.16 -7.05
N PRO A 141 -17.37 7.21 -6.21
CA PRO A 141 -16.39 6.23 -6.64
C PRO A 141 -16.86 5.59 -7.95
N HIS A 142 -16.05 5.71 -8.99
CA HIS A 142 -16.31 5.15 -10.30
C HIS A 142 -15.12 4.31 -10.72
N MET A 143 -15.37 3.43 -11.68
CA MET A 143 -14.32 2.63 -12.26
C MET A 143 -13.36 3.52 -13.04
N ASN A 144 -12.09 3.55 -12.62
CA ASN A 144 -11.09 4.43 -13.18
C ASN A 144 -10.24 3.65 -14.20
N THR A 145 -10.52 3.92 -15.48
CA THR A 145 -9.85 3.33 -16.64
C THR A 145 -8.35 3.62 -16.64
N LYS A 146 -7.91 4.80 -16.20
CA LYS A 146 -6.48 5.17 -16.13
C LYS A 146 -5.73 4.37 -15.07
N ILE A 147 -6.32 4.22 -13.88
CA ILE A 147 -5.72 3.42 -12.80
C ILE A 147 -5.63 1.94 -13.22
N SER A 148 -6.63 1.47 -13.96
CA SER A 148 -6.71 0.10 -14.50
C SER A 148 -5.84 -0.12 -15.75
N GLN A 149 -5.15 0.93 -16.23
CA GLN A 149 -4.42 0.96 -17.51
C GLN A 149 -5.28 0.61 -18.74
N ALA A 150 -6.61 0.73 -18.64
CA ALA A 150 -7.58 0.36 -19.67
C ALA A 150 -7.54 1.26 -20.93
N GLU A 151 -7.05 2.49 -20.81
CA GLU A 151 -6.94 3.45 -21.95
C GLU A 151 -5.71 3.19 -22.83
N VAL A 152 -4.69 2.52 -22.31
CA VAL A 152 -3.39 2.30 -22.97
C VAL A 152 -3.18 0.81 -23.28
N VAL A 153 -4.25 0.01 -23.22
CA VAL A 153 -4.21 -1.44 -23.44
C VAL A 153 -3.95 -1.71 -24.90
N HIS A 154 -2.92 -2.50 -25.16
CA HIS A 154 -2.70 -3.03 -26.51
C HIS A 154 -3.78 -4.09 -26.81
N PRO A 155 -4.37 -4.15 -28.02
CA PRO A 155 -5.43 -5.11 -28.34
C PRO A 155 -5.10 -6.57 -27.99
N ASP A 156 -3.83 -6.96 -28.12
CA ASP A 156 -3.33 -8.28 -27.72
C ASP A 156 -3.35 -8.53 -26.19
N GLU A 157 -3.21 -7.50 -25.35
CA GLU A 157 -3.34 -7.64 -23.89
C GLU A 157 -4.80 -7.86 -23.48
N LEU A 158 -5.75 -7.27 -24.22
CA LEU A 158 -7.17 -7.52 -24.02
C LEU A 158 -7.54 -8.93 -24.51
N ASP A 159 -6.98 -9.36 -25.65
CA ASP A 159 -7.14 -10.72 -26.17
C ASP A 159 -6.55 -11.79 -25.22
N GLU A 160 -5.48 -11.47 -24.49
CA GLU A 160 -4.93 -12.32 -23.42
C GLU A 160 -5.87 -12.44 -22.22
N GLU A 161 -6.58 -11.37 -21.84
CA GLU A 161 -7.56 -11.40 -20.74
C GLU A 161 -8.77 -12.27 -21.03
N PHE A 162 -9.18 -12.37 -22.29
CA PHE A 162 -10.33 -13.16 -22.73
C PHE A 162 -9.96 -14.54 -23.27
N ASP A 163 -8.68 -14.92 -23.26
CA ASP A 163 -8.24 -16.24 -23.69
C ASP A 163 -8.53 -17.28 -22.60
N THR A 164 -8.92 -18.48 -23.03
CA THR A 164 -9.20 -19.59 -22.12
C THR A 164 -7.90 -20.22 -21.61
N PHE A 165 -7.98 -20.95 -20.51
CA PHE A 165 -6.90 -21.83 -20.07
C PHE A 165 -7.30 -23.30 -20.27
N PRO A 166 -6.59 -24.09 -21.11
CA PRO A 166 -5.43 -23.75 -21.94
C PRO A 166 -5.75 -22.81 -23.13
N SER A 167 -4.72 -22.13 -23.63
CA SER A 167 -4.84 -21.08 -24.67
C SER A 167 -5.46 -21.62 -25.95
N SER A 168 -6.44 -20.86 -26.48
CA SER A 168 -7.06 -21.11 -27.78
C SER A 168 -6.26 -20.55 -28.96
N ARG A 169 -5.17 -19.85 -28.67
CA ARG A 169 -4.41 -19.06 -29.64
C ARG A 169 -3.25 -19.83 -30.24
N SER A 170 -2.74 -19.33 -31.38
CA SER A 170 -1.63 -19.96 -32.07
C SER A 170 -0.36 -19.96 -31.19
N PRO A 171 0.49 -20.97 -31.33
CA PRO A 171 1.71 -21.08 -30.53
C PRO A 171 2.68 -19.91 -30.76
N GLU A 172 2.69 -19.29 -31.95
CA GLU A 172 3.50 -18.11 -32.20
C GLU A 172 3.04 -16.90 -31.37
N LEU A 173 1.72 -16.72 -31.22
CA LEU A 173 1.17 -15.63 -30.43
C LEU A 173 1.50 -15.80 -28.94
N VAL A 174 1.39 -17.04 -28.44
CA VAL A 174 1.77 -17.39 -27.07
C VAL A 174 3.26 -17.09 -26.82
N ARG A 175 4.13 -17.41 -27.79
CA ARG A 175 5.57 -17.11 -27.71
C ARG A 175 5.84 -15.61 -27.66
N MET A 176 5.16 -14.82 -28.48
CA MET A 176 5.27 -13.36 -28.46
C MET A 176 4.83 -12.77 -27.12
N ARG A 177 3.71 -13.24 -26.56
CA ARG A 177 3.23 -12.82 -25.22
C ARG A 177 4.21 -13.17 -24.12
N TYR A 178 4.82 -14.36 -24.19
CA TYR A 178 5.87 -14.78 -23.26
C TYR A 178 7.11 -13.89 -23.34
N ASP A 179 7.61 -13.57 -24.54
CA ASP A 179 8.76 -12.70 -24.71
C ASP A 179 8.48 -11.28 -24.20
N ARG A 180 7.26 -10.76 -24.42
CA ARG A 180 6.80 -9.50 -23.82
C ARG A 180 6.84 -9.56 -22.30
N LEU A 181 6.28 -10.62 -21.70
CA LEU A 181 6.30 -10.82 -20.25
C LEU A 181 7.73 -10.86 -19.72
N ARG A 182 8.64 -11.54 -20.41
CA ARG A 182 10.05 -11.60 -20.06
C ARG A 182 10.71 -10.22 -20.07
N SER A 183 10.36 -9.35 -21.03
CA SER A 183 10.88 -7.98 -21.08
C SER A 183 10.44 -7.13 -19.87
N VAL A 184 9.18 -7.26 -19.44
CA VAL A 184 8.63 -6.56 -18.28
C VAL A 184 9.23 -7.12 -16.99
N ALA A 185 9.28 -8.44 -16.88
CA ALA A 185 9.93 -9.13 -15.77
C ALA A 185 11.40 -8.72 -15.63
N GLY A 186 12.11 -8.52 -16.74
CA GLY A 186 13.49 -8.02 -16.74
C GLY A 186 13.61 -6.63 -16.09
N ARG A 187 12.70 -5.70 -16.39
CA ARG A 187 12.69 -4.37 -15.75
C ARG A 187 12.39 -4.46 -14.25
N ILE A 188 11.43 -5.31 -13.87
CA ILE A 188 11.11 -5.55 -12.46
C ILE A 188 12.31 -6.17 -11.75
N GLN A 189 12.99 -7.14 -12.37
CA GLN A 189 14.18 -7.80 -11.84
C GLN A 189 15.31 -6.79 -11.59
N THR A 190 15.54 -5.82 -12.48
CA THR A 190 16.52 -4.76 -12.23
C THR A 190 16.17 -3.96 -10.98
N VAL A 191 14.93 -3.49 -10.85
CA VAL A 191 14.49 -2.70 -9.68
C VAL A 191 14.56 -3.52 -8.39
N VAL A 192 14.12 -4.78 -8.42
CA VAL A 192 14.20 -5.67 -7.26
C VAL A 192 15.65 -5.99 -6.91
N GLY A 193 16.53 -6.17 -7.90
CA GLY A 193 17.97 -6.37 -7.71
C GLY A 193 18.65 -5.17 -7.07
N ASP A 194 18.29 -3.94 -7.47
CA ASP A 194 18.78 -2.72 -6.84
C ASP A 194 18.33 -2.63 -5.37
N ILE A 195 17.06 -2.93 -5.08
CA ILE A 195 16.54 -2.96 -3.69
C ILE A 195 17.25 -4.03 -2.87
N ALA A 196 17.44 -5.23 -3.42
CA ALA A 196 18.14 -6.33 -2.75
C ALA A 196 19.58 -5.93 -2.42
N THR A 197 20.30 -5.31 -3.36
CA THR A 197 21.67 -4.83 -3.15
C THR A 197 21.75 -3.79 -2.03
N GLN A 198 20.78 -2.86 -1.96
CA GLN A 198 20.73 -1.90 -0.84
C GLN A 198 20.42 -2.58 0.50
N GLY A 199 19.54 -3.58 0.50
CA GLY A 199 19.24 -4.40 1.69
C GLY A 199 20.45 -5.19 2.18
N GLU A 200 21.19 -5.81 1.27
CA GLU A 200 22.43 -6.54 1.57
C GLU A 200 23.49 -5.61 2.18
N ARG A 201 23.62 -4.38 1.67
CA ARG A 201 24.52 -3.36 2.26
C ARG A 201 24.10 -2.99 3.68
N PHE A 202 22.80 -2.88 3.94
CA PHE A 202 22.30 -2.62 5.29
C PHE A 202 22.58 -3.79 6.23
N GLN A 203 22.36 -5.03 5.78
CA GLN A 203 22.73 -6.22 6.54
C GLN A 203 24.24 -6.30 6.80
N ALA A 204 25.05 -5.89 5.81
CA ALA A 204 26.50 -5.85 5.93
C ALA A 204 27.00 -4.87 7.00
N LEU A 205 26.21 -3.87 7.41
CA LEU A 205 26.55 -2.96 8.51
C LEU A 205 26.71 -3.67 9.85
N LEU A 206 26.08 -4.84 10.04
CA LEU A 206 26.16 -5.64 11.27
C LEU A 206 26.90 -6.97 11.06
N SER A 207 27.19 -7.34 9.81
CA SER A 207 27.79 -8.65 9.50
C SER A 207 29.30 -8.69 9.68
N TRP A 208 29.94 -7.58 10.09
CA TRP A 208 31.40 -7.44 10.22
C TRP A 208 32.19 -7.76 8.94
N ARG A 209 31.54 -7.77 7.77
CA ARG A 209 32.18 -8.08 6.48
C ARG A 209 33.16 -6.98 6.08
N ASP A 210 32.83 -5.73 6.41
CA ASP A 210 33.78 -4.62 6.48
C ASP A 210 33.95 -4.23 7.96
N PRO A 211 35.06 -4.65 8.61
CA PRO A 211 35.28 -4.37 10.03
C PRO A 211 35.32 -2.89 10.36
N ARG A 212 35.75 -2.03 9.43
CA ARG A 212 35.86 -0.58 9.65
C ARG A 212 34.47 0.07 9.62
N ALA A 213 33.69 -0.22 8.59
CA ALA A 213 32.34 0.30 8.46
C ALA A 213 31.43 -0.19 9.60
N THR A 214 31.54 -1.47 9.95
CA THR A 214 30.78 -2.07 11.07
C THR A 214 31.17 -1.44 12.40
N ALA A 215 32.47 -1.24 12.68
CA ALA A 215 32.91 -0.60 13.91
C ALA A 215 32.38 0.84 14.05
N ILE A 216 32.44 1.64 12.98
CA ILE A 216 31.88 3.01 12.96
C ILE A 216 30.37 2.95 13.23
N PHE A 217 29.65 2.04 12.57
CA PHE A 217 28.20 1.89 12.74
C PHE A 217 27.83 1.47 14.16
N VAL A 218 28.54 0.50 14.75
CA VAL A 218 28.30 0.02 16.12
C VAL A 218 28.58 1.13 17.15
N ILE A 219 29.66 1.90 16.99
CA ILE A 219 29.95 3.06 17.86
C ILE A 219 28.84 4.12 17.72
N PHE A 220 28.41 4.41 16.50
CA PHE A 220 27.29 5.32 16.24
C PHE A 220 26.00 4.82 16.91
N CYS A 221 25.68 3.53 16.83
CA CYS A 221 24.54 2.93 17.53
C CYS A 221 24.66 3.08 19.05
N LEU A 222 25.84 2.85 19.62
CA LEU A 222 26.08 3.00 21.07
C LEU A 222 25.86 4.44 21.53
N VAL A 223 26.44 5.42 20.83
CA VAL A 223 26.26 6.85 21.14
C VAL A 223 24.78 7.23 21.01
N THR A 224 24.13 6.82 19.94
CA THR A 224 22.69 7.08 19.72
C THR A 224 21.84 6.46 20.82
N ALA A 225 22.14 5.24 21.26
CA ALA A 225 21.43 4.58 22.36
C ALA A 225 21.58 5.34 23.68
N LEU A 226 22.78 5.85 24.00
CA LEU A 226 23.01 6.68 25.20
C LEU A 226 22.24 8.00 25.15
N VAL A 227 22.22 8.67 23.99
CA VAL A 227 21.46 9.92 23.81
C VAL A 227 19.95 9.68 23.94
N LEU A 228 19.43 8.61 23.32
CA LEU A 228 18.02 8.21 23.42
C LEU A 228 17.62 7.73 24.82
N PHE A 229 18.57 7.22 25.61
CA PHE A 229 18.33 6.85 27.00
C PHE A 229 18.12 8.08 27.90
N VAL A 230 18.83 9.18 27.61
CA VAL A 230 18.74 10.45 28.36
C VAL A 230 17.52 11.29 27.95
N THR A 231 17.04 11.15 26.71
CA THR A 231 15.83 11.84 26.26
C THR A 231 14.57 11.10 26.76
N PRO A 232 13.54 11.80 27.27
CA PRO A 232 12.37 11.15 27.86
C PRO A 232 11.42 10.59 26.77
N PHE A 233 11.81 9.49 26.15
CA PHE A 233 10.95 8.60 25.34
C PHE A 233 10.25 7.54 26.22
N GLN A 234 10.63 7.51 27.51
CA GLN A 234 10.30 6.49 28.50
C GLN A 234 8.79 6.28 28.68
N VAL A 235 7.98 7.35 28.62
CA VAL A 235 6.52 7.26 28.78
C VAL A 235 5.88 6.56 27.58
N ILE A 236 6.30 6.87 26.35
CA ILE A 236 5.75 6.28 25.13
C ILE A 236 6.12 4.80 25.03
N THR A 237 7.37 4.45 25.30
CA THR A 237 7.83 3.04 25.30
C THR A 237 7.20 2.23 26.41
N ALA A 238 7.06 2.80 27.61
CA ALA A 238 6.40 2.12 28.72
C ALA A 238 4.92 1.87 28.40
N LEU A 239 4.18 2.88 27.91
CA LEU A 239 2.77 2.70 27.53
C LEU A 239 2.61 1.65 26.40
N ALA A 240 3.45 1.73 25.37
CA ALA A 240 3.42 0.78 24.25
C ALA A 240 3.80 -0.65 24.69
N GLY A 241 4.82 -0.78 25.53
CA GLY A 241 5.28 -2.05 26.08
C GLY A 241 4.23 -2.72 26.96
N PHE A 242 3.66 -1.97 27.92
CA PHE A 242 2.56 -2.47 28.76
C PHE A 242 1.33 -2.85 27.94
N TYR A 243 1.01 -2.10 26.88
CA TYR A 243 -0.09 -2.42 25.97
C TYR A 243 0.15 -3.71 25.18
N MET A 244 1.38 -3.94 24.66
CA MET A 244 1.71 -5.18 23.91
C MET A 244 1.78 -6.43 24.81
N MET A 245 2.26 -6.28 26.04
CA MET A 245 2.38 -7.36 27.03
C MET A 245 1.06 -7.70 27.75
N ARG A 246 -0.05 -7.05 27.37
CA ARG A 246 -1.40 -7.32 27.88
C ARG A 246 -1.76 -8.81 27.75
N HIS A 247 -2.24 -9.37 28.86
CA HIS A 247 -2.60 -10.79 29.00
C HIS A 247 -3.56 -11.26 27.88
N PRO A 248 -3.39 -12.47 27.32
CA PRO A 248 -4.15 -12.95 26.16
C PRO A 248 -5.67 -12.97 26.34
N ARG A 249 -6.18 -13.11 27.57
CA ARG A 249 -7.63 -13.00 27.86
C ARG A 249 -8.20 -11.62 27.55
N PHE A 250 -7.37 -10.59 27.59
CA PHE A 250 -7.76 -9.25 27.19
C PHE A 250 -7.43 -8.97 25.72
N ARG A 251 -6.78 -9.85 24.95
CA ARG A 251 -6.64 -9.62 23.51
C ARG A 251 -8.00 -9.77 22.84
N TYR A 252 -8.47 -8.70 22.21
CA TYR A 252 -9.71 -8.73 21.44
C TYR A 252 -9.56 -9.74 20.29
N ARG A 253 -10.50 -10.69 20.19
CA ARG A 253 -10.60 -11.65 19.07
C ARG A 253 -11.17 -11.01 17.79
N THR A 254 -11.43 -9.70 17.82
CA THR A 254 -11.92 -8.90 16.70
C THR A 254 -10.94 -7.75 16.44
N PRO A 255 -10.77 -7.32 15.18
CA PRO A 255 -9.95 -6.16 14.85
C PRO A 255 -10.35 -4.94 15.68
N SER A 256 -9.35 -4.20 16.16
CA SER A 256 -9.56 -2.97 16.92
C SER A 256 -10.22 -1.90 16.06
N VAL A 257 -10.83 -0.90 16.71
CA VAL A 257 -11.46 0.25 16.03
C VAL A 257 -10.55 0.91 14.97
N PRO A 258 -9.26 1.22 15.23
CA PRO A 258 -8.41 1.81 14.21
C PRO A 258 -8.13 0.86 13.03
N ILE A 259 -8.04 -0.45 13.27
CA ILE A 259 -7.88 -1.44 12.20
C ILE A 259 -9.17 -1.54 11.36
N ASN A 260 -10.35 -1.47 11.99
CA ASN A 260 -11.63 -1.44 11.28
C ASN A 260 -11.80 -0.16 10.45
N PHE A 261 -11.40 0.97 11.01
CA PHE A 261 -11.40 2.24 10.30
C PHE A 261 -10.51 2.16 9.06
N PHE A 262 -9.27 1.70 9.22
CA PHE A 262 -8.31 1.56 8.12
C PHE A 262 -8.80 0.61 7.02
N ARG A 263 -9.31 -0.59 7.39
CA ARG A 263 -9.83 -1.57 6.43
C ARG A 263 -11.09 -1.11 5.68
N ARG A 264 -11.76 -0.07 6.17
CA ARG A 264 -12.94 0.53 5.52
C ARG A 264 -12.60 1.79 4.72
N LEU A 265 -11.35 2.25 4.75
CA LEU A 265 -10.91 3.30 3.85
C LEU A 265 -10.94 2.77 2.41
N PRO A 266 -11.47 3.55 1.46
CA PRO A 266 -11.52 3.13 0.07
C PRO A 266 -10.09 2.93 -0.45
N ALA A 267 -9.84 1.76 -1.06
CA ALA A 267 -8.59 1.47 -1.71
C ALA A 267 -8.71 1.77 -3.21
N ARG A 268 -7.59 2.13 -3.86
CA ARG A 268 -7.58 2.34 -5.31
C ARG A 268 -7.93 1.07 -6.11
N THR A 269 -7.80 -0.12 -5.49
CA THR A 269 -8.31 -1.39 -6.03
C THR A 269 -9.81 -1.34 -6.30
N ASP A 270 -10.57 -0.64 -5.46
CA ASP A 270 -12.04 -0.62 -5.52
C ASP A 270 -12.54 0.18 -6.75
N SER A 271 -11.62 0.87 -7.42
CA SER A 271 -11.84 1.62 -8.67
C SER A 271 -11.15 0.96 -9.88
N MET A 272 -10.67 -0.27 -9.76
CA MET A 272 -9.99 -1.00 -10.84
C MET A 272 -10.87 -2.02 -11.55
N LEU A 273 -10.66 -2.18 -12.87
CA LEU A 273 -11.17 -3.24 -13.74
C LEU A 273 -10.28 -4.48 -13.72
#